data_AF-A0AA88TRA5-F1
#
_entry.id   AF-A0AA88TRA5-F1
#
_cell.length_a   1.000
_cell.length_b   1.000
_cell.length_c   1.000
_cell.angle_alpha   90.00
_cell.angle_beta   90.00
_cell.angle_gamma   90.00
#
_symmetry.space_group_name_H-M   'P 1'
#
loop_
_entity.id
_entity.type
_entity.pdbx_description
1 polymer ?
#
loop_
_entity_poly.entity_id
_entity_poly.type
_entity_poly.pdbx_seq_one_letter_code
_entity_poly.pdbx_strand_id
1 'polypeptide(L)'
;MILKMLSCLIILTVVLHTCLSELDLLHPSQPCTKAKDQNAYDTFLHRHLRKDTPTDPRKLREWQKFINKINTWDRPIQSFLPFREAKRVIAVCSSGGKMYEGNLCISKDSLTFFTVEINDRKQVKRVKPCTTVKDQNAYDTFLHRHLRKDNPTDPRKLREWQKFINKINTWDRPIQSFLPFREAKRVIAVCSSGGKMYGGNLCISKKPLTFFTVEINNRKQVKRVKVQEQHVILGCDKIKNKCLPIHFEANLNDAIPDNNKPDCSKAMANTSFIPFEELLYV
;
A
#
# COMPACT_ATOMS: atom_id res chain seq x y z
N MET A 1 -16.27 -29.26 -57.42
CA MET A 1 -15.99 -30.04 -56.19
C MET A 1 -14.80 -29.49 -55.40
N ILE A 2 -13.68 -29.18 -56.06
CA ILE A 2 -12.44 -28.65 -55.46
C ILE A 2 -12.65 -27.33 -54.67
N LEU A 3 -13.47 -26.40 -55.18
CA LEU A 3 -13.71 -25.11 -54.52
C LEU A 3 -14.42 -25.22 -53.17
N LYS A 4 -15.29 -26.23 -53.00
CA LYS A 4 -15.99 -26.49 -51.72
C LYS A 4 -15.04 -27.08 -50.67
N MET A 5 -14.08 -27.89 -51.10
CA MET A 5 -13.07 -28.46 -50.20
C MET A 5 -12.09 -27.39 -49.70
N LEU A 6 -11.68 -26.45 -50.56
CA LEU A 6 -10.80 -25.35 -50.15
C LEU A 6 -11.48 -24.44 -49.11
N SER A 7 -12.76 -24.13 -49.30
CA SER A 7 -13.54 -23.30 -48.37
C SER A 7 -13.65 -23.94 -46.98
N CYS A 8 -13.96 -25.24 -46.91
CA CYS A 8 -13.97 -25.96 -45.63
C CYS A 8 -12.61 -25.96 -44.95
N LEU A 9 -11.52 -26.14 -45.70
CA LEU A 9 -10.17 -26.17 -45.13
C LEU A 9 -9.79 -24.84 -44.48
N ILE A 10 -10.11 -23.72 -45.15
CA ILE A 10 -9.84 -22.37 -44.65
C ILE A 10 -10.65 -22.09 -43.37
N ILE A 11 -11.95 -22.42 -43.38
CA ILE A 11 -12.80 -22.25 -42.20
C ILE A 11 -12.27 -23.09 -41.03
N LEU A 12 -11.87 -24.34 -41.27
CA LEU A 12 -11.31 -25.19 -40.23
C LEU A 12 -10.02 -24.62 -39.65
N THR A 13 -9.11 -24.11 -40.49
CA THR A 13 -7.86 -23.49 -40.03
C THR A 13 -8.08 -22.21 -39.24
N VAL A 14 -9.06 -21.38 -39.62
CA VAL A 14 -9.40 -20.16 -38.88
C VAL A 14 -10.03 -20.51 -37.54
N VAL A 15 -10.95 -21.48 -37.50
CA VAL A 15 -11.56 -21.97 -36.25
C VAL A 15 -10.50 -22.58 -35.34
N LEU A 16 -9.59 -23.41 -35.87
CA LEU A 16 -8.49 -23.98 -35.10
C LEU A 16 -7.56 -22.89 -34.53
N HIS A 17 -7.21 -21.87 -35.32
CA HIS A 17 -6.40 -20.76 -34.84
C HIS A 17 -7.11 -19.94 -33.77
N THR A 18 -8.42 -19.67 -33.92
CA THR A 18 -9.18 -18.98 -32.88
C THR A 18 -9.26 -19.79 -31.59
N CYS A 19 -9.48 -21.11 -31.68
CA CYS A 19 -9.50 -22.00 -30.52
C CYS A 19 -8.11 -22.16 -29.87
N LEU A 20 -7.03 -22.20 -30.65
CA LEU A 20 -5.65 -22.24 -30.13
C LEU A 20 -5.25 -20.93 -29.46
N SER A 21 -5.68 -19.77 -30.00
CA SER A 21 -5.44 -18.48 -29.37
C SER A 21 -6.21 -18.27 -28.05
N GLU A 22 -7.36 -18.95 -27.87
CA GLU A 22 -8.05 -19.01 -26.58
C GLU A 22 -7.37 -19.99 -25.60
N LEU A 23 -6.67 -21.02 -26.10
CA LEU A 23 -5.92 -21.97 -25.28
C LEU A 23 -4.62 -21.37 -24.71
N ASP A 24 -3.94 -20.51 -25.48
CA ASP A 24 -2.75 -19.76 -25.01
C ASP A 24 -3.10 -18.67 -23.98
N LEU A 25 -4.36 -18.23 -23.92
CA LEU A 25 -4.87 -17.33 -22.86
C LEU A 25 -5.15 -18.05 -21.53
N LEU A 26 -5.13 -19.39 -21.49
CA LEU A 26 -5.37 -20.18 -20.28
C LEU A 26 -4.11 -20.44 -19.44
N HIS A 27 -2.91 -20.14 -19.97
CA HIS A 27 -1.67 -20.24 -19.18
C HIS A 27 -0.78 -19.00 -19.34
N PRO A 28 -1.21 -17.82 -18.85
CA PRO A 28 -0.23 -16.79 -18.51
C PRO A 28 0.71 -17.42 -17.48
N SER A 29 2.00 -17.49 -17.80
CA SER A 29 3.11 -17.96 -16.94
C SER A 29 2.72 -17.90 -15.47
N GLN A 30 2.36 -19.06 -14.90
CA GLN A 30 1.83 -19.09 -13.53
C GLN A 30 2.88 -18.48 -12.59
N PRO A 31 2.51 -17.55 -11.70
CA PRO A 31 3.45 -16.98 -10.73
C PRO A 31 3.96 -18.03 -9.72
N CYS A 32 3.31 -19.19 -9.70
CA CYS A 32 3.61 -20.32 -8.85
C CYS A 32 4.77 -21.13 -9.44
N THR A 33 5.98 -20.88 -8.94
CA THR A 33 7.12 -21.80 -9.11
C THR A 33 7.05 -22.91 -8.06
N LYS A 34 7.56 -24.11 -8.39
CA LYS A 34 7.72 -25.17 -7.40
C LYS A 34 8.52 -24.66 -6.20
N ALA A 35 7.95 -24.74 -5.00
CA ALA A 35 8.61 -24.27 -3.80
C ALA A 35 9.87 -25.12 -3.53
N LYS A 36 10.99 -24.45 -3.22
CA LYS A 36 12.22 -25.14 -2.77
C LYS A 36 12.05 -25.74 -1.37
N ASP A 37 11.23 -25.12 -0.54
CA ASP A 37 10.87 -25.55 0.79
C ASP A 37 9.39 -25.94 0.82
N GLN A 38 9.10 -27.20 1.13
CA GLN A 38 7.74 -27.73 1.20
C GLN A 38 6.93 -27.11 2.35
N ASN A 39 7.59 -26.60 3.38
CA ASN A 39 6.97 -25.97 4.54
C ASN A 39 6.82 -24.45 4.41
N ALA A 40 7.17 -23.86 3.25
CA ALA A 40 7.16 -22.42 3.05
C ALA A 40 5.75 -21.83 3.24
N TYR A 41 4.71 -22.54 2.78
CA TYR A 41 3.32 -22.09 2.93
C TYR A 41 2.88 -22.12 4.41
N ASP A 42 3.13 -23.21 5.12
CA ASP A 42 2.79 -23.30 6.55
C ASP A 42 3.58 -22.30 7.39
N THR A 43 4.84 -22.06 7.03
CA THR A 43 5.66 -21.02 7.64
C THR A 43 5.07 -19.63 7.41
N PHE A 44 4.58 -19.35 6.19
CA PHE A 44 3.88 -18.10 5.90
C PHE A 44 2.62 -17.95 6.75
N LEU A 45 1.77 -18.98 6.82
CA LEU A 45 0.56 -18.96 7.64
C LEU A 45 0.90 -18.74 9.12
N HIS A 46 1.86 -19.48 9.65
CA HIS A 46 2.32 -19.34 11.04
C HIS A 46 2.86 -17.94 11.35
N ARG A 47 3.53 -17.30 10.39
CA ARG A 47 4.15 -15.98 10.60
C ARG A 47 3.26 -14.80 10.25
N HIS A 48 2.24 -14.96 9.42
CA HIS A 48 1.51 -13.82 8.87
C HIS A 48 -0.01 -13.95 8.87
N LEU A 49 -0.57 -15.16 8.94
CA LEU A 49 -2.00 -15.37 8.77
C LEU A 49 -2.52 -16.48 9.71
N ARG A 50 -2.72 -16.12 10.98
CA ARG A 50 -3.23 -17.05 12.00
C ARG A 50 -4.64 -16.69 12.47
N LYS A 51 -5.42 -17.72 12.82
CA LYS A 51 -6.77 -17.57 13.37
C LYS A 51 -6.80 -16.87 14.73
N ASP A 52 -5.73 -17.02 15.51
CA ASP A 52 -5.57 -16.41 16.84
C ASP A 52 -4.80 -15.08 16.83
N THR A 53 -4.61 -14.47 15.67
CA THR A 53 -4.01 -13.12 15.55
C THR A 53 -4.86 -12.11 16.32
N PRO A 54 -4.29 -11.31 17.24
CA PRO A 54 -5.02 -10.26 17.94
C PRO A 54 -5.62 -9.24 16.96
N THR A 55 -6.83 -8.78 17.25
CA THR A 55 -7.57 -7.86 16.37
C THR A 55 -7.47 -6.40 16.79
N ASP A 56 -6.99 -6.13 18.00
CA ASP A 56 -6.78 -4.77 18.51
C ASP A 56 -5.27 -4.46 18.60
N PRO A 57 -4.72 -3.57 17.75
CA PRO A 57 -3.31 -3.18 17.80
C PRO A 57 -2.93 -2.45 19.09
N ARG A 58 -3.90 -1.99 19.89
CA ARG A 58 -3.66 -1.25 21.14
C ARG A 58 -3.35 -2.18 22.32
N LYS A 59 -3.75 -3.46 22.23
CA LYS A 59 -3.63 -4.44 23.32
C LYS A 59 -2.26 -5.13 23.30
N LEU A 60 -1.22 -4.40 23.68
CA LEU A 60 0.17 -4.88 23.65
C LEU A 60 0.40 -6.17 24.43
N ARG A 61 -0.30 -6.39 25.55
CA ARG A 61 -0.18 -7.63 26.32
C ARG A 61 -0.70 -8.84 25.54
N GLU A 62 -1.77 -8.68 24.76
CA GLU A 62 -2.28 -9.75 23.90
C GLU A 62 -1.29 -10.04 22.76
N TRP A 63 -0.75 -8.99 22.13
CA TRP A 63 0.31 -9.14 21.13
C TRP A 63 1.57 -9.79 21.70
N GLN A 64 2.01 -9.41 22.90
CA GLN A 64 3.15 -10.04 23.56
C GLN A 64 2.92 -11.53 23.78
N LYS A 65 1.74 -11.91 24.29
CA LYS A 65 1.36 -13.32 24.48
C LYS A 65 1.33 -14.07 23.15
N PHE A 66 0.80 -13.44 22.12
CA PHE A 66 0.74 -14.01 20.78
C PHE A 66 2.15 -14.22 20.18
N ILE A 67 3.03 -13.21 20.20
CA ILE A 67 4.41 -13.33 19.73
C ILE A 67 5.18 -14.41 20.52
N ASN A 68 5.00 -14.47 21.85
CA ASN A 68 5.56 -15.54 22.69
C ASN A 68 5.11 -16.93 22.21
N LYS A 69 3.81 -17.08 21.94
CA LYS A 69 3.21 -18.34 21.50
C LYS A 69 3.75 -18.78 20.14
N ILE A 70 4.00 -17.86 19.21
CA ILE A 70 4.46 -18.20 17.85
C ILE A 70 5.98 -18.24 17.72
N ASN A 71 6.71 -17.74 18.72
CA ASN A 71 8.16 -17.75 18.83
C ASN A 71 8.90 -17.11 17.63
N THR A 72 8.47 -15.93 17.20
CA THR A 72 9.06 -15.19 16.05
C THR A 72 9.91 -13.98 16.49
N TRP A 73 10.64 -14.12 17.59
CA TRP A 73 11.46 -13.05 18.20
C TRP A 73 12.62 -12.59 17.33
N ASP A 74 13.04 -13.40 16.36
CA ASP A 74 14.10 -13.11 15.40
C ASP A 74 13.73 -11.99 14.41
N ARG A 75 12.45 -11.58 14.38
CA ARG A 75 11.93 -10.57 13.46
C ARG A 75 11.64 -9.27 14.19
N PRO A 76 12.51 -8.25 14.08
CA PRO A 76 12.30 -6.97 14.77
C PRO A 76 11.03 -6.24 14.29
N ILE A 77 10.57 -6.51 13.07
CA ILE A 77 9.31 -6.00 12.52
C ILE A 77 8.59 -7.15 11.84
N GLN A 78 7.30 -7.31 12.14
CA GLN A 78 6.47 -8.35 11.54
C GLN A 78 5.06 -7.85 11.28
N SER A 79 4.55 -8.19 10.09
CA SER A 79 3.18 -7.85 9.70
C SER A 79 2.26 -9.06 9.81
N PHE A 80 1.03 -8.86 10.29
CA PHE A 80 0.03 -9.89 10.46
C PHE A 80 -1.28 -9.48 9.79
N LEU A 81 -1.80 -10.37 8.96
CA LEU A 81 -3.08 -10.23 8.29
C LEU A 81 -4.18 -10.78 9.20
N PRO A 82 -5.26 -10.02 9.48
CA PRO A 82 -6.42 -10.54 10.20
C PRO A 82 -6.95 -11.79 9.50
N PHE A 83 -7.38 -12.81 10.25
CA PHE A 83 -7.85 -14.07 9.67
C PHE A 83 -9.06 -13.90 8.73
N ARG A 84 -9.87 -12.84 8.91
CA ARG A 84 -10.94 -12.47 7.97
C ARG A 84 -10.45 -12.19 6.55
N GLU A 85 -9.18 -11.81 6.38
CA GLU A 85 -8.54 -11.57 5.09
C GLU A 85 -8.00 -12.86 4.45
N ALA A 86 -8.05 -14.01 5.14
CA ALA A 86 -7.35 -15.22 4.73
C ALA A 86 -7.66 -15.66 3.29
N LYS A 87 -8.95 -15.68 2.92
CA LYS A 87 -9.37 -16.03 1.55
C LYS A 87 -8.79 -15.08 0.51
N ARG A 88 -8.75 -13.78 0.81
CA ARG A 88 -8.24 -12.76 -0.11
C ARG A 88 -6.73 -12.85 -0.25
N VAL A 89 -6.02 -13.05 0.85
CA VAL A 89 -4.56 -13.23 0.90
C VAL A 89 -4.12 -14.45 0.09
N ILE A 90 -4.76 -15.60 0.33
CA ILE A 90 -4.44 -16.85 -0.39
C ILE A 90 -4.71 -16.70 -1.88
N ALA A 91 -5.74 -15.93 -2.26
CA ALA A 91 -6.06 -15.67 -3.65
C ALA A 91 -5.11 -14.68 -4.35
N VAL A 92 -4.20 -13.98 -3.63
CA VAL A 92 -3.31 -12.97 -4.25
C VAL A 92 -2.45 -13.56 -5.37
N CYS A 93 -1.92 -14.76 -5.18
CA CYS A 93 -1.11 -15.42 -6.21
C CYS A 93 -1.93 -16.15 -7.30
N SER A 94 -3.26 -15.99 -7.29
CA SER A 94 -4.17 -16.58 -8.28
C SER A 94 -5.16 -15.54 -8.81
N SER A 95 -6.42 -15.58 -8.39
CA SER A 95 -7.48 -14.72 -8.93
C SER A 95 -7.51 -13.32 -8.30
N GLY A 96 -7.04 -13.18 -7.07
CA GLY A 96 -7.10 -11.97 -6.24
C GLY A 96 -5.95 -10.98 -6.44
N GLY A 97 -4.94 -11.31 -7.24
CA GLY A 97 -3.78 -10.45 -7.47
C GLY A 97 -3.27 -10.49 -8.91
N LYS A 98 -2.08 -9.96 -9.10
CA LYS A 98 -1.31 -9.99 -10.34
C LYS A 98 0.15 -10.25 -10.01
N MET A 99 0.88 -10.88 -10.94
CA MET A 99 2.33 -10.98 -10.84
C MET A 99 2.95 -9.57 -10.78
N TYR A 100 3.87 -9.38 -9.85
CA TYR A 100 4.57 -8.12 -9.62
C TYR A 100 6.01 -8.19 -10.14
N GLU A 101 6.81 -9.11 -9.59
CA GLU A 101 8.22 -9.29 -9.95
C GLU A 101 8.64 -10.74 -9.66
N GLY A 102 9.15 -11.46 -10.66
CA GLY A 102 9.53 -12.87 -10.51
C GLY A 102 8.34 -13.72 -10.02
N ASN A 103 8.50 -14.37 -8.87
CA ASN A 103 7.45 -15.16 -8.21
C ASN A 103 6.63 -14.35 -7.18
N LEU A 104 6.78 -13.03 -7.13
CA LEU A 104 6.03 -12.15 -6.24
C LEU A 104 4.71 -11.73 -6.88
N CYS A 105 3.67 -11.66 -6.06
CA CYS A 105 2.35 -11.20 -6.47
C CYS A 105 1.91 -9.99 -5.63
N ILE A 106 1.18 -9.09 -6.25
CA ILE A 106 0.54 -7.93 -5.62
C ILE A 106 -0.98 -8.09 -5.66
N SER A 107 -1.66 -7.78 -4.56
CA SER A 107 -3.12 -7.86 -4.48
C SER A 107 -3.78 -6.82 -5.39
N LYS A 108 -4.91 -7.18 -6.01
CA LYS A 108 -5.72 -6.22 -6.79
C LYS A 108 -6.43 -5.21 -5.89
N ASP A 109 -6.80 -5.66 -4.70
CA ASP A 109 -7.49 -4.85 -3.70
C ASP A 109 -6.57 -4.61 -2.49
N SER A 110 -6.83 -3.53 -1.76
CA SER A 110 -6.17 -3.26 -0.48
C SER A 110 -6.54 -4.32 0.56
N LEU A 111 -5.54 -4.76 1.33
CA LEU A 111 -5.68 -5.69 2.45
C LEU A 111 -5.36 -4.98 3.76
N THR A 112 -6.12 -5.28 4.82
CA THR A 112 -5.82 -4.77 6.16
C THR A 112 -4.75 -5.64 6.82
N PHE A 113 -3.77 -5.04 7.51
CA PHE A 113 -2.77 -5.76 8.29
C PHE A 113 -2.30 -4.95 9.50
N PHE A 114 -1.76 -5.65 10.49
CA PHE A 114 -1.14 -5.05 11.67
C PHE A 114 0.37 -5.17 11.56
N THR A 115 1.11 -4.13 11.97
CA THR A 115 2.57 -4.18 12.09
C THR A 115 2.94 -4.18 13.55
N VAL A 116 3.80 -5.13 13.94
CA VAL A 116 4.31 -5.32 15.29
C VAL A 116 5.82 -5.11 15.26
N GLU A 117 6.32 -4.33 16.21
CA GLU A 117 7.76 -4.14 16.42
C GLU A 117 8.20 -4.82 17.71
N ILE A 118 9.29 -5.56 17.62
CA ILE A 118 9.92 -6.30 18.70
C ILE A 118 11.28 -5.65 18.98
N ASN A 119 11.52 -5.26 20.22
CA ASN A 119 12.82 -4.72 20.62
C ASN A 119 13.83 -5.82 20.98
N ASP A 120 15.09 -5.43 21.19
CA ASP A 120 16.19 -6.35 21.56
C ASP A 120 15.97 -7.09 22.88
N ARG A 121 15.05 -6.59 23.73
CA ARG A 121 14.64 -7.22 24.99
C ARG A 121 13.44 -8.16 24.82
N LYS A 122 13.08 -8.53 23.58
CA LYS A 122 11.92 -9.38 23.24
C LYS A 122 10.60 -8.85 23.79
N GLN A 123 10.40 -7.53 23.70
CA GLN A 123 9.14 -6.90 24.05
C GLN A 123 8.49 -6.29 22.81
N VAL A 124 7.20 -6.57 22.66
CA VAL A 124 6.33 -5.92 21.69
C VAL A 124 6.17 -4.47 22.10
N LYS A 125 6.61 -3.57 21.22
CA LYS A 125 6.40 -2.14 21.36
C LYS A 125 5.30 -1.69 20.42
N ARG A 126 4.63 -0.58 20.80
CA ARG A 126 3.89 0.18 19.81
C ARG A 126 4.90 0.74 18.83
N VAL A 127 4.73 0.42 17.55
CA VAL A 127 5.21 1.29 16.49
C VAL A 127 4.61 2.65 16.80
N LYS A 128 5.47 3.65 17.00
CA LYS A 128 5.04 5.04 17.15
C LYS A 128 5.37 5.74 15.84
N PRO A 129 4.61 6.79 15.49
CA PRO A 129 5.03 7.65 14.40
C PRO A 129 6.42 8.21 14.71
N CYS A 130 7.18 8.50 13.66
CA CYS A 130 8.48 9.13 13.75
C CYS A 130 9.56 8.25 14.42
N THR A 131 9.48 6.93 14.29
CA THR A 131 10.60 6.03 14.59
C THR A 131 11.57 5.97 13.41
N THR A 132 12.84 5.67 13.69
CA THR A 132 13.90 5.65 12.66
C THR A 132 13.64 4.60 11.60
N VAL A 133 13.72 4.98 10.32
CA VAL A 133 13.49 4.07 9.18
C VAL A 133 14.77 3.36 8.78
N LYS A 134 14.63 2.14 8.26
CA LYS A 134 15.68 1.46 7.46
C LYS A 134 15.77 2.00 6.04
N ASP A 135 14.65 2.44 5.45
CA ASP A 135 14.58 2.97 4.08
C ASP A 135 14.62 4.50 4.07
N GLN A 136 15.74 5.06 3.62
CA GLN A 136 15.93 6.51 3.54
C GLN A 136 15.17 7.15 2.36
N ASN A 137 14.69 6.36 1.39
CA ASN A 137 14.03 6.83 0.16
C ASN A 137 12.50 6.80 0.26
N ALA A 138 11.95 6.40 1.41
CA ALA A 138 10.51 6.22 1.59
C ALA A 138 9.74 7.55 1.44
N TYR A 139 10.32 8.67 1.89
CA TYR A 139 9.73 10.00 1.69
C TYR A 139 9.69 10.41 0.23
N ASP A 140 10.78 10.21 -0.51
CA ASP A 140 10.84 10.55 -1.94
C ASP A 140 9.85 9.71 -2.74
N THR A 141 9.71 8.43 -2.36
CA THR A 141 8.69 7.53 -2.91
C THR A 141 7.28 8.04 -2.63
N PHE A 142 7.01 8.51 -1.41
CA PHE A 142 5.73 9.13 -1.06
C PHE A 142 5.46 10.37 -1.91
N LEU A 143 6.43 11.27 -2.05
CA LEU A 143 6.31 12.47 -2.88
C LEU A 143 6.00 12.11 -4.34
N HIS A 144 6.76 11.19 -4.91
CA HIS A 144 6.58 10.70 -6.28
C HIS A 144 5.18 10.12 -6.49
N ARG A 145 4.65 9.39 -5.51
CA ARG A 145 3.36 8.69 -5.64
C ARG A 145 2.15 9.53 -5.27
N HIS A 146 2.30 10.54 -4.41
CA HIS A 146 1.13 11.19 -3.80
C HIS A 146 1.18 12.72 -3.82
N LEU A 147 2.34 13.35 -3.95
CA LEU A 147 2.48 14.81 -3.74
C LEU A 147 3.50 15.43 -4.70
N ARG A 148 3.21 15.32 -6.00
CA ARG A 148 4.05 15.92 -7.05
C ARG A 148 3.57 17.31 -7.44
N LYS A 149 4.51 18.20 -7.79
CA LYS A 149 4.25 19.56 -8.27
C LYS A 149 3.51 19.59 -9.61
N ASP A 150 3.71 18.58 -10.45
CA ASP A 150 3.14 18.47 -11.80
C ASP A 150 1.85 17.63 -11.84
N ASN A 151 1.18 17.40 -10.71
CA ASN A 151 -0.09 16.69 -10.72
C ASN A 151 -1.22 17.51 -11.38
N PRO A 152 -2.07 16.89 -12.21
CA PRO A 152 -3.23 17.58 -12.76
C PRO A 152 -4.19 18.03 -11.67
N THR A 153 -4.88 19.14 -11.91
CA THR A 153 -5.80 19.76 -10.94
C THR A 153 -7.28 19.67 -11.35
N ASP A 154 -7.58 19.32 -12.60
CA ASP A 154 -8.96 19.12 -13.07
C ASP A 154 -9.27 17.62 -13.19
N PRO A 155 -10.22 17.08 -12.41
CA PRO A 155 -10.59 15.66 -12.44
C PRO A 155 -11.27 15.26 -13.77
N ARG A 156 -11.80 16.20 -14.55
CA ARG A 156 -12.50 15.92 -15.83
C ARG A 156 -11.53 15.69 -16.98
N LYS A 157 -10.27 16.12 -16.83
CA LYS A 157 -9.25 16.03 -17.88
C LYS A 157 -8.52 14.68 -17.85
N LEU A 158 -9.25 13.60 -18.16
CA LEU A 158 -8.72 12.23 -18.10
C LEU A 158 -7.48 12.02 -18.96
N ARG A 159 -7.36 12.73 -20.09
CA ARG A 159 -6.15 12.69 -20.96
C ARG A 159 -4.93 13.29 -20.28
N GLU A 160 -5.08 14.36 -19.49
CA GLU A 160 -3.97 14.94 -18.72
C GLU A 160 -3.56 13.99 -17.60
N TRP A 161 -4.52 13.40 -16.89
CA TRP A 161 -4.27 12.34 -15.92
C TRP A 161 -3.57 11.12 -16.53
N GLN A 162 -4.00 10.67 -17.70
CA GLN A 162 -3.36 9.57 -18.42
C GLN A 162 -1.89 9.88 -18.72
N LYS A 163 -1.59 11.08 -19.24
CA LYS A 163 -0.21 11.53 -19.52
C LYS A 163 0.61 11.60 -18.23
N PHE A 164 0.03 12.10 -17.16
CA PHE A 164 0.69 12.19 -15.86
C PHE A 164 1.02 10.80 -15.29
N ILE A 165 0.07 9.86 -15.25
CA ILE A 165 0.31 8.49 -14.79
C ILE A 165 1.37 7.80 -15.66
N ASN A 166 1.34 8.02 -16.99
CA ASN A 166 2.38 7.53 -17.91
C ASN A 166 3.77 8.04 -17.51
N LYS A 167 3.87 9.34 -17.25
CA LYS A 167 5.13 10.01 -16.89
C LYS A 167 5.72 9.46 -15.58
N ILE A 168 4.88 9.16 -14.59
CA ILE A 168 5.34 8.69 -13.27
C ILE A 168 5.45 7.16 -13.15
N ASN A 169 4.98 6.44 -14.18
CA ASN A 169 5.04 4.99 -14.31
C ASN A 169 4.45 4.21 -13.11
N THR A 170 3.26 4.61 -12.63
CA THR A 170 2.57 3.96 -11.49
C THR A 170 1.35 3.13 -11.93
N TRP A 171 1.48 2.41 -13.03
CA TRP A 171 0.41 1.59 -13.63
C TRP A 171 0.02 0.35 -12.81
N ASP A 172 0.88 -0.05 -11.88
CA ASP A 172 0.72 -1.18 -10.98
C ASP A 172 -0.37 -0.96 -9.92
N ARG A 173 -0.86 0.28 -9.79
CA ARG A 173 -1.82 0.68 -8.76
C ARG A 173 -3.21 0.89 -9.36
N PRO A 174 -4.17 -0.03 -9.15
CA PRO A 174 -5.51 0.11 -9.71
C PRO A 174 -6.25 1.33 -9.15
N ILE A 175 -5.91 1.75 -7.92
CA ILE A 175 -6.42 2.96 -7.28
C ILE A 175 -5.24 3.69 -6.65
N GLN A 176 -5.14 5.00 -6.89
CA GLN A 176 -4.10 5.84 -6.32
C GLN A 176 -4.60 7.23 -5.98
N SER A 177 -4.18 7.73 -4.81
CA SER A 177 -4.54 9.06 -4.32
C SER A 177 -3.44 10.08 -4.63
N PHE A 178 -3.81 11.27 -5.06
CA PHE A 178 -2.90 12.39 -5.33
C PHE A 178 -3.39 13.66 -4.62
N LEU A 179 -2.53 14.19 -3.75
CA LEU A 179 -2.73 15.43 -3.03
C LEU A 179 -2.24 16.61 -3.89
N PRO A 180 -3.05 17.66 -4.09
CA PRO A 180 -2.62 18.86 -4.80
C PRO A 180 -1.36 19.46 -4.16
N PHE A 181 -0.39 19.89 -4.97
CA PHE A 181 0.87 20.41 -4.41
C PHE A 181 0.70 21.66 -3.52
N ARG A 182 -0.37 22.44 -3.73
CA ARG A 182 -0.75 23.54 -2.83
C ARG A 182 -0.99 23.09 -1.38
N GLU A 183 -1.34 21.83 -1.16
CA GLU A 183 -1.55 21.23 0.16
C GLU A 183 -0.26 20.70 0.80
N ALA A 184 0.89 20.79 0.12
CA ALA A 184 2.13 20.10 0.53
C ALA A 184 2.54 20.40 1.97
N LYS A 185 2.49 21.67 2.39
CA LYS A 185 2.81 22.07 3.77
C LYS A 185 1.86 21.39 4.78
N ARG A 186 0.57 21.31 4.47
CA ARG A 186 -0.45 20.69 5.33
C ARG A 186 -0.28 19.18 5.40
N VAL A 187 0.03 18.54 4.27
CA VAL A 187 0.30 17.10 4.18
C VAL A 187 1.53 16.72 5.01
N ILE A 188 2.64 17.43 4.82
CA ILE A 188 3.88 17.18 5.57
C ILE A 188 3.63 17.41 7.07
N ALA A 189 2.85 18.44 7.43
CA ALA A 189 2.53 18.75 8.81
C ALA A 189 1.66 17.67 9.50
N VAL A 190 1.01 16.74 8.79
CA VAL A 190 0.28 15.63 9.41
C VAL A 190 1.20 14.79 10.30
N CYS A 191 2.46 14.62 9.88
CA CYS A 191 3.47 13.90 10.65
C CYS A 191 4.05 14.70 11.83
N SER A 192 3.57 15.92 12.07
CA SER A 192 4.00 16.76 13.17
C SER A 192 2.85 17.31 14.02
N SER A 193 2.61 18.61 14.00
CA SER A 193 1.55 19.29 14.76
C SER A 193 0.23 19.37 13.99
N GLY A 194 0.23 19.08 12.69
CA GLY A 194 -0.94 19.08 11.81
C GLY A 194 -1.77 17.79 11.87
N GLY A 195 -1.30 16.74 12.56
CA GLY A 195 -1.99 15.47 12.72
C GLY A 195 -2.04 14.96 14.16
N LYS A 196 -2.91 13.97 14.39
CA LYS A 196 -3.07 13.21 15.63
C LYS A 196 -2.63 11.78 15.42
N MET A 197 -2.13 11.14 16.48
CA MET A 197 -1.82 9.70 16.43
C MET A 197 -3.08 8.89 16.11
N TYR A 198 -3.04 8.07 15.05
CA TYR A 198 -4.14 7.18 14.68
C TYR A 198 -3.89 5.75 15.19
N GLY A 199 -2.74 5.18 14.87
CA GLY A 199 -2.32 3.85 15.33
C GLY A 199 -1.03 3.39 14.63
N GLY A 200 -0.16 2.66 15.33
CA GLY A 200 1.16 2.31 14.78
C GLY A 200 1.98 3.58 14.45
N ASN A 201 2.64 3.60 13.29
CA ASN A 201 3.27 4.81 12.73
C ASN A 201 2.28 5.71 11.96
N LEU A 202 0.98 5.43 12.00
CA LEU A 202 -0.02 6.21 11.26
C LEU A 202 -0.49 7.44 12.06
N CYS A 203 -0.63 8.55 11.35
CA CYS A 203 -1.17 9.80 11.83
C CYS A 203 -2.30 10.28 10.94
N ILE A 204 -3.38 10.75 11.57
CA ILE A 204 -4.56 11.27 10.89
C ILE A 204 -4.54 12.80 10.92
N SER A 205 -4.86 13.45 9.79
CA SER A 205 -4.86 14.92 9.70
C SER A 205 -5.87 15.54 10.67
N LYS A 206 -5.54 16.68 11.29
CA LYS A 206 -6.47 17.43 12.15
C LYS A 206 -7.62 18.08 11.38
N LYS A 207 -7.37 18.41 10.11
CA LYS A 207 -8.35 18.99 9.20
C LYS A 207 -8.50 18.09 7.96
N PRO A 208 -9.67 18.04 7.33
CA PRO A 208 -9.84 17.39 6.04
C PRO A 208 -8.90 17.99 4.99
N LEU A 209 -8.49 17.18 4.03
CA LEU A 209 -7.74 17.58 2.84
C LEU A 209 -8.51 17.15 1.60
N THR A 210 -8.46 18.00 0.57
CA THR A 210 -8.98 17.65 -0.75
C THR A 210 -7.90 16.92 -1.54
N PHE A 211 -8.24 15.78 -2.14
CA PHE A 211 -7.34 15.02 -3.00
C PHE A 211 -8.09 14.29 -4.12
N PHE A 212 -7.33 13.81 -5.09
CA PHE A 212 -7.86 13.06 -6.23
C PHE A 212 -7.62 11.58 -6.05
N THR A 213 -8.65 10.76 -6.25
CA THR A 213 -8.51 9.31 -6.39
C THR A 213 -8.62 8.94 -7.86
N VAL A 214 -7.54 8.41 -8.42
CA VAL A 214 -7.45 7.97 -9.81
C VAL A 214 -7.66 6.46 -9.85
N GLU A 215 -8.62 6.01 -10.65
CA GLU A 215 -8.85 4.59 -10.92
C GLU A 215 -8.30 4.23 -12.30
N ILE A 216 -7.46 3.19 -12.34
CA ILE A 216 -6.80 2.68 -13.53
C ILE A 216 -7.42 1.32 -13.87
N ASN A 217 -7.82 1.15 -15.13
CA ASN A 217 -8.33 -0.13 -15.60
C ASN A 217 -7.20 -1.12 -15.96
N ASN A 218 -7.56 -2.37 -16.24
CA ASN A 218 -6.60 -3.41 -16.59
C ASN A 218 -5.82 -3.15 -17.90
N ARG A 219 -6.28 -2.22 -18.73
CA ARG A 219 -5.63 -1.81 -19.99
C ARG A 219 -4.70 -0.61 -19.82
N LYS A 220 -4.30 -0.28 -18.58
CA LYS A 220 -3.48 0.90 -18.26
C LYS A 220 -4.11 2.21 -18.76
N GLN A 221 -5.42 2.35 -18.59
CA GLN A 221 -6.14 3.58 -18.89
C GLN A 221 -6.78 4.14 -17.62
N VAL A 222 -6.69 5.46 -17.47
CA VAL A 222 -7.42 6.21 -16.45
C VAL A 222 -8.90 6.10 -16.75
N LYS A 223 -9.62 5.39 -15.88
CA LYS A 223 -11.06 5.14 -16.02
C LYS A 223 -11.88 6.29 -15.43
N ARG A 224 -11.49 6.79 -14.27
CA ARG A 224 -12.14 7.92 -13.59
C ARG A 224 -11.20 8.57 -12.59
N VAL A 225 -11.43 9.86 -12.35
CA VAL A 225 -10.80 10.61 -11.28
C VAL A 225 -11.89 11.19 -10.39
N LYS A 226 -11.83 10.89 -9.10
CA LYS A 226 -12.78 11.39 -8.11
C LYS A 226 -12.10 12.42 -7.23
N VAL A 227 -12.77 13.53 -6.97
CA VAL A 227 -12.36 14.44 -5.90
C VAL A 227 -12.90 13.90 -4.59
N GLN A 228 -12.05 13.87 -3.57
CA GLN A 228 -12.41 13.49 -2.21
C GLN A 228 -11.99 14.61 -1.26
N GLU A 229 -12.79 14.86 -0.24
CA GLU A 229 -12.46 15.74 0.87
C GLU A 229 -12.71 14.98 2.16
N GLN A 230 -11.62 14.58 2.81
CA GLN A 230 -11.69 13.79 4.05
C GLN A 230 -10.39 13.93 4.84
N HIS A 231 -10.39 13.43 6.07
CA HIS A 231 -9.14 13.30 6.83
C HIS A 231 -8.24 12.26 6.18
N VAL A 232 -6.96 12.60 5.99
CA VAL A 232 -5.97 11.66 5.45
C VAL A 232 -5.26 10.94 6.59
N ILE A 233 -4.89 9.69 6.36
CA ILE A 233 -4.10 8.89 7.28
C ILE A 233 -2.76 8.63 6.60
N LEU A 234 -1.67 9.09 7.20
CA LEU A 234 -0.31 8.96 6.66
C LEU A 234 0.55 8.13 7.61
N GLY A 235 1.35 7.21 7.07
CA GLY A 235 2.47 6.63 7.80
C GLY A 235 3.58 7.65 7.93
N CYS A 236 4.10 7.84 9.13
CA CYS A 236 5.03 8.91 9.47
C CYS A 236 6.24 8.35 10.20
N ASP A 237 7.42 8.66 9.71
CA ASP A 237 8.66 7.99 10.07
C ASP A 237 9.84 9.00 10.08
N LYS A 238 10.93 8.71 10.81
CA LYS A 238 12.03 9.65 11.02
C LYS A 238 13.15 9.44 9.98
N ILE A 239 13.31 10.40 9.08
CA ILE A 239 14.32 10.44 8.01
C ILE A 239 15.19 11.68 8.23
N LYS A 240 16.52 11.52 8.34
CA LYS A 240 17.48 12.60 8.60
C LYS A 240 17.02 13.58 9.71
N ASN A 241 16.56 13.03 10.83
CA ASN A 241 15.99 13.73 11.98
C ASN A 241 14.64 14.45 11.80
N LYS A 242 14.01 14.38 10.64
CA LYS A 242 12.68 14.94 10.39
C LYS A 242 11.64 13.82 10.37
N CYS A 243 10.48 14.06 10.99
CA CYS A 243 9.35 13.15 10.85
C CYS A 243 8.58 13.47 9.57
N LEU A 244 8.58 12.56 8.62
CA LEU A 244 8.08 12.77 7.26
C LEU A 244 7.08 11.67 6.86
N PRO A 245 6.12 11.98 5.98
CA PRO A 245 5.17 11.00 5.48
C PRO A 245 5.86 10.01 4.54
N ILE A 246 5.67 8.72 4.78
CA ILE A 246 6.26 7.64 3.97
C ILE A 246 5.21 6.76 3.30
N HIS A 247 3.96 6.85 3.74
CA HIS A 247 2.87 6.00 3.27
C HIS A 247 1.54 6.77 3.31
N PHE A 248 0.67 6.49 2.33
CA PHE A 248 -0.72 6.98 2.32
C PHE A 248 -1.65 5.81 2.60
N GLU A 249 -2.39 5.88 3.71
CA GLU A 249 -3.37 4.87 4.10
C GLU A 249 -4.79 5.31 3.72
N ALA A 250 -5.56 4.40 3.12
CA ALA A 250 -6.92 4.70 2.71
C ALA A 250 -7.85 4.83 3.94
N ASN A 251 -8.54 5.96 4.05
CA ASN A 251 -9.52 6.19 5.11
C ASN A 251 -10.93 5.71 4.68
N LEU A 252 -11.11 4.39 4.61
CA LEU A 252 -12.33 3.77 4.07
C LEU A 252 -13.59 3.98 4.94
N ASN A 253 -13.41 4.31 6.21
CA ASN A 253 -14.50 4.44 7.18
C ASN A 253 -14.76 5.88 7.59
N ASP A 254 -14.23 6.86 6.84
CA ASP A 254 -14.31 8.30 7.14
C ASP A 254 -13.95 8.62 8.60
N ALA A 255 -12.85 8.00 9.07
CA ALA A 255 -12.37 8.21 10.42
C ALA A 255 -11.98 9.68 10.61
N ILE A 256 -12.22 10.19 11.82
CA ILE A 256 -11.85 11.54 12.26
C ILE A 256 -10.77 11.48 13.34
N PRO A 257 -9.96 12.54 13.52
CA PRO A 257 -8.95 12.59 14.58
C PRO A 257 -9.59 12.57 15.96
N ASP A 258 -9.05 11.73 16.85
CA ASP A 258 -9.38 11.77 18.27
C ASP A 258 -8.60 12.93 18.94
N ASN A 259 -9.33 13.94 19.40
CA ASN A 259 -8.76 15.14 20.02
C ASN A 259 -7.98 14.83 21.31
N ASN A 260 -8.27 13.72 21.98
CA ASN A 260 -7.57 13.27 23.18
C ASN A 260 -6.22 12.61 22.86
N LYS A 261 -5.95 12.27 21.60
CA LYS A 261 -4.65 11.75 21.19
C LYS A 261 -3.61 12.88 21.15
N PRO A 262 -2.35 12.57 21.47
CA PRO A 262 -1.28 13.52 21.26
C PRO A 262 -1.10 13.81 19.77
N ASP A 263 -0.48 14.96 19.49
CA ASP A 263 -0.03 15.28 18.15
C ASP A 263 1.03 14.27 17.68
N CYS A 264 1.09 14.01 16.38
CA CYS A 264 1.93 12.97 15.79
C CYS A 264 3.41 13.09 16.23
N SER A 265 3.98 14.30 16.20
CA SER A 265 5.36 14.57 16.67
C SER A 265 5.50 14.77 18.18
N LYS A 266 4.43 15.08 18.92
CA LYS A 266 4.52 15.28 20.39
C LYS A 266 4.70 13.98 21.16
N ALA A 267 4.65 12.83 20.49
CA ALA A 267 5.22 11.60 21.01
C ALA A 267 6.76 11.68 21.24
N MET A 268 7.41 12.73 20.74
CA MET A 268 8.84 13.05 20.90
C MET A 268 9.12 14.26 21.80
N ALA A 269 8.32 14.54 22.84
CA ALA A 269 8.74 15.48 23.89
C ALA A 269 9.92 14.90 24.69
N ASN A 270 11.09 14.87 24.04
CA ASN A 270 12.46 14.82 24.50
C ASN A 270 13.38 14.76 23.26
N THR A 271 13.33 15.74 22.36
CA THR A 271 14.51 16.28 21.65
C THR A 271 14.14 17.49 20.79
N SER A 272 14.70 18.63 21.19
CA SER A 272 14.86 19.94 20.56
C SER A 272 14.52 20.09 19.06
N PHE A 273 13.67 21.09 18.79
CA PHE A 273 13.35 21.66 17.48
C PHE A 273 14.53 22.46 16.88
N ILE A 274 14.69 22.42 15.55
CA ILE A 274 15.42 23.43 14.77
C ILE A 274 14.40 24.17 13.88
N PRO A 275 14.45 25.52 13.74
CA PRO A 275 13.43 26.32 13.07
C PRO A 275 13.37 26.14 11.54
N PHE A 276 12.27 26.62 10.98
CA PHE A 276 11.72 26.39 9.63
C PHE A 276 12.42 27.16 8.49
N GLU A 277 13.50 27.90 8.75
CA GLU A 277 14.06 28.88 7.79
C GLU A 277 15.08 28.32 6.77
N GLU A 278 15.53 27.07 6.89
CA GLU A 278 16.57 26.51 5.99
C GLU A 278 16.07 25.70 4.77
N LEU A 279 14.78 25.76 4.41
CA LEU A 279 14.20 24.87 3.37
C LEU A 279 13.99 25.50 1.98
N LEU A 280 14.75 26.53 1.60
CA LEU A 280 14.64 27.14 0.25
C LEU A 280 15.87 27.07 -0.65
N TYR A 281 16.95 26.38 -0.26
CA TYR A 281 18.09 26.17 -1.17
C TYR A 281 18.73 24.79 -0.97
N VAL A 282 18.25 23.79 -1.72
CA VAL A 282 19.05 22.74 -2.40
C VAL A 282 18.29 22.30 -3.65
#